data_AF-A0A2X0IT84-F1
#
_entry.id   AF-A0A2X0IT84-F1
#
_cell.length_a   1.000
_cell.length_b   1.000
_cell.length_c   1.000
_cell.angle_alpha   90.00
_cell.angle_beta   90.00
_cell.angle_gamma   90.00
#
_symmetry.space_group_name_H-M   'P 1'
#
loop_
_entity.id
_entity.type
_entity.pdbx_description
1 polymer ?
#
loop_
_entity_poly.entity_id
_entity_poly.type
_entity_poly.pdbx_seq_one_letter_code
_entity_poly.pdbx_strand_id
1 'polypeptide(L)' 'MPDDALTRFLAVLSPAGRAKVRSQTPEQQRQLAEAWEAELTDDTDLDTLDEISPAAAEDEAAERVIRAFFEQ' A
#
# COMPACT_ATOMS: atom_id res chain seq x y z
N MET A 1 -6.33 13.31 3.26
CA MET A 1 -5.86 14.04 2.06
C MET A 1 -5.32 12.99 1.11
N PRO A 2 -5.95 12.72 -0.05
CA PRO A 2 -5.59 11.58 -0.91
C PRO A 2 -4.14 11.61 -1.42
N ASP A 3 -3.57 12.81 -1.58
CA ASP A 3 -2.16 12.98 -1.97
C ASP A 3 -1.17 12.59 -0.84
N ASP A 4 -1.60 12.66 0.42
CA ASP A 4 -0.78 12.30 1.59
C ASP A 4 -0.67 10.77 1.72
N ALA A 5 -1.79 10.07 1.54
CA ALA A 5 -1.87 8.62 1.49
C ALA A 5 -1.04 8.04 0.34
N LEU A 6 -1.19 8.61 -0.87
CA LEU A 6 -0.41 8.19 -2.04
C LEU A 6 1.10 8.41 -1.83
N THR A 7 1.49 9.53 -1.21
CA THR A 7 2.91 9.80 -0.92
C THR A 7 3.49 8.79 0.06
N ARG A 8 2.75 8.43 1.11
CA ARG A 8 3.15 7.42 2.10
C ARG A 8 3.21 6.02 1.49
N PHE A 9 2.18 5.62 0.75
CA PHE A 9 2.15 4.35 0.04
C PHE A 9 3.35 4.20 -0.90
N LEU A 10 3.65 5.24 -1.69
CA LEU A 10 4.83 5.24 -2.55
C LEU A 10 6.14 5.25 -1.76
N ALA A 11 6.18 5.73 -0.52
CA ALA A 11 7.39 5.77 0.30
C ALA A 11 7.73 4.41 0.93
N VAL A 12 6.72 3.58 1.22
CA VAL A 12 6.92 2.25 1.80
C VAL A 12 7.23 1.21 0.72
N LEU A 13 6.64 1.34 -0.47
CA LEU A 13 6.83 0.38 -1.56
C LEU A 13 8.29 0.17 -1.98
N SER A 14 8.59 -1.05 -2.45
CA SER A 14 9.84 -1.34 -3.15
C SER A 14 9.97 -0.53 -4.47
N PRO A 15 11.19 -0.28 -4.98
CA PRO A 15 11.40 0.50 -6.21
C PRO A 15 10.63 -0.05 -7.42
N ALA A 16 10.51 -1.38 -7.52
CA ALA A 16 9.73 -2.05 -8.56
C ALA A 16 8.22 -1.82 -8.38
N GLY A 17 7.72 -1.90 -7.14
CA GLY A 17 6.33 -1.59 -6.82
C GLY A 17 5.96 -0.14 -7.16
N ARG A 18 6.81 0.82 -6.77
CA ARG A 18 6.62 2.25 -7.11
C ARG A 18 6.54 2.49 -8.60
N ALA A 19 7.39 1.83 -9.39
CA ALA A 19 7.36 1.96 -10.84
C ALA A 19 6.02 1.49 -11.42
N LYS A 20 5.50 0.34 -10.96
CA LYS A 20 4.19 -0.19 -11.40
C LYS A 20 3.06 0.78 -11.08
N VAL A 21 3.01 1.30 -9.86
CA VAL A 21 1.98 2.26 -9.42
C VAL A 21 2.06 3.54 -10.24
N ARG A 22 3.26 4.11 -10.42
CA ARG A 22 3.45 5.35 -11.21
C ARG A 22 3.12 5.20 -12.70
N SER A 23 3.12 3.98 -13.23
CA SER A 23 2.67 3.71 -14.60
C SER A 23 1.14 3.65 -14.75
N GLN A 24 0.38 3.64 -13.66
CA GLN A 24 -1.10 3.65 -13.70
C GLN A 24 -1.66 5.06 -13.85
N THR A 25 -2.96 5.17 -14.14
CA THR A 25 -3.65 6.47 -14.16
C THR A 25 -3.67 7.11 -12.76
N PRO A 26 -3.81 8.43 -12.65
CA PRO A 26 -3.91 9.10 -11.34
C PRO A 26 -5.06 8.58 -10.47
N GLU A 27 -6.17 8.16 -11.09
CA GLU A 27 -7.30 7.56 -10.38
C GLU A 27 -6.95 6.20 -9.79
N GLN A 28 -6.27 5.34 -10.57
CA GLN A 28 -5.83 4.03 -10.09
C GLN A 28 -4.76 4.14 -9.01
N GLN A 29 -3.83 5.10 -9.13
CA GLN A 29 -2.83 5.38 -8.10
C GLN A 29 -3.49 5.72 -6.77
N ARG A 30 -4.53 6.55 -6.80
CA ARG A 30 -5.32 6.90 -5.61
C ARG A 30 -6.06 5.70 -5.05
N GLN A 31 -6.71 4.91 -5.92
CA GLN A 31 -7.43 3.70 -5.49
C GLN A 31 -6.50 2.70 -4.80
N LEU A 32 -5.27 2.53 -5.30
CA LEU A 32 -4.25 1.70 -4.67
C LEU A 32 -3.84 2.23 -3.28
N ALA A 33 -3.65 3.55 -3.15
CA ALA A 33 -3.33 4.16 -1.86
C ALA A 33 -4.48 4.02 -0.84
N GLU A 34 -5.73 4.20 -1.30
CA GLU A 34 -6.92 4.03 -0.46
C GLU A 34 -7.12 2.57 -0.03
N ALA A 35 -6.84 1.61 -0.93
CA ALA A 35 -6.88 0.18 -0.59
C ALA A 35 -5.81 -0.18 0.44
N TRP A 36 -4.60 0.39 0.34
CA TRP A 36 -3.54 0.18 1.32
C TRP A 36 -3.89 0.73 2.71
N GLU A 37 -4.46 1.93 2.80
CA GLU A 37 -4.93 2.46 4.09
C GLU A 37 -6.06 1.60 4.69
N ALA A 38 -6.95 1.07 3.85
CA ALA A 38 -8.01 0.17 4.29
C ALA A 38 -7.43 -1.14 4.84
N GLU A 39 -6.47 -1.76 4.15
CA GLU A 39 -5.80 -2.99 4.63
C GLU A 39 -5.10 -2.75 5.96
N LEU A 40 -4.40 -1.61 6.14
CA LEU A 40 -3.77 -1.27 7.42
C LEU A 40 -4.77 -1.07 8.57
N THR A 41 -6.01 -0.73 8.28
CA THR A 41 -7.04 -0.46 9.30
C THR A 41 -7.87 -1.69 9.62
N ASP A 42 -8.12 -2.57 8.65
CA ASP A 42 -9.07 -3.68 8.75
C ASP A 42 -8.37 -5.05 8.94
N ASP A 43 -7.10 -5.20 8.55
CA ASP A 43 -6.39 -6.49 8.58
C ASP A 43 -5.82 -6.79 9.99
N THR A 44 -6.44 -7.77 10.65
CA THR A 44 -6.07 -8.21 12.00
C THR A 44 -4.77 -9.04 12.04
N ASP A 45 -4.33 -9.58 10.90
CA ASP A 45 -3.00 -10.20 10.79
C ASP A 45 -1.90 -9.11 10.75
N LEU A 46 -2.20 -7.92 10.22
CA LEU A 46 -1.28 -6.77 10.27
C LEU A 46 -1.18 -6.17 11.66
N ASP A 47 -2.21 -6.24 12.51
CA ASP A 47 -2.14 -5.78 13.91
C ASP A 47 -0.97 -6.43 14.67
N THR A 48 -0.77 -7.74 14.49
CA THR A 48 0.32 -8.46 15.16
C THR A 48 1.70 -8.02 14.63
N LEU A 49 1.79 -7.69 13.34
CA LEU A 49 3.03 -7.20 12.73
C LEU A 49 3.29 -5.74 13.10
N ASP A 50 2.26 -4.90 13.23
CA ASP A 50 2.35 -3.52 13.67
C ASP A 50 2.89 -3.41 15.11
N GLU A 51 2.43 -4.29 16.01
CA GLU A 51 2.93 -4.39 17.39
C GLU A 51 4.43 -4.70 17.48
N ILE A 52 4.99 -5.39 16.48
CA ILE A 52 6.41 -5.78 16.42
C ILE A 52 7.22 -4.74 15.63
N SER A 53 6.73 -4.34 14.46
CA SER A 53 7.36 -3.40 13.56
C SER A 53 6.32 -2.75 12.63
N PRO A 54 5.87 -1.52 12.95
CA PRO A 54 4.90 -0.78 12.14
C PRO A 54 5.33 -0.64 10.66
N ALA A 55 6.63 -0.42 10.44
CA ALA A 55 7.18 -0.30 9.10
C ALA A 55 7.10 -1.60 8.28
N ALA A 56 7.14 -2.77 8.94
CA ALA A 56 7.00 -4.06 8.26
C ALA A 56 5.54 -4.36 7.90
N ALA A 57 4.59 -3.98 8.75
CA ALA A 57 3.16 -4.07 8.44
C ALA A 57 2.80 -3.17 7.25
N GLU A 58 3.31 -1.94 7.22
CA GLU A 58 3.13 -1.01 6.09
C GLU A 58 3.68 -1.57 4.76
N ASP A 59 4.86 -2.18 4.78
CA ASP A 59 5.50 -2.79 3.58
C ASP A 59 4.71 -4.01 3.08
N GLU A 60 4.36 -4.94 3.97
CA GLU A 60 3.58 -6.14 3.64
C GLU A 60 2.19 -5.78 3.09
N ALA A 61 1.49 -4.84 3.72
CA ALA A 61 0.22 -4.33 3.23
C ALA A 61 0.36 -3.76 1.82
N ALA A 62 1.44 -3.01 1.57
CA ALA A 62 1.67 -2.39 0.28
C ALA A 62 1.97 -3.42 -0.82
N GLU A 63 2.72 -4.48 -0.51
CA GLU A 63 2.96 -5.59 -1.42
C GLU A 63 1.68 -6.36 -1.73
N ARG A 64 0.84 -6.64 -0.72
CA ARG A 64 -0.47 -7.32 -0.89
C ARG A 64 -1.40 -6.55 -1.82
N VAL A 65 -1.52 -5.24 -1.64
CA VAL A 65 -2.38 -4.39 -2.48
C VAL A 65 -1.91 -4.34 -3.93
N ILE A 66 -0.61 -4.17 -4.16
CA ILE A 66 -0.03 -4.25 -5.52
C ILE A 66 -0.33 -5.62 -6.13
N ARG A 67 -0.09 -6.69 -5.38
CA ARG A 67 -0.30 -8.04 -5.85
C ARG A 67 -1.77 -8.26 -6.24
N ALA A 68 -2.71 -7.91 -5.36
CA ALA A 68 -4.14 -8.04 -5.60
C ALA A 68 -4.64 -7.19 -6.79
N PHE A 69 -4.05 -6.02 -7.03
CA PHE A 69 -4.46 -5.15 -8.14
C PHE A 69 -3.89 -5.59 -9.50
N PHE A 70 -2.65 -6.09 -9.53
CA PHE A 70 -1.96 -6.46 -10.79
C PHE A 70 -2.06 -7.94 -11.15
N GLU A 71 -2.46 -8.82 -10.24
CA GLU A 71 -2.75 -10.24 -10.52
C GLU A 71 -4.24 -10.50 -10.86
N GLN A 72 -5.05 -9.44 -11.03
CA GLN A 72 -6.44 -9.52 -11.50
C GLN A 72 -6.57 -9.63 -13.02
#